data_AF-A0A6V7HZ99-F1
#
_entry.id   AF-A0A6V7HZ99-F1
#
_cell.length_a   1.000
_cell.length_b   1.000
_cell.length_c   1.000
_cell.angle_alpha   90.00
_cell.angle_beta   90.00
_cell.angle_gamma   90.00
#
_symmetry.space_group_name_H-M   'P 1'
#
loop_
_entity.id
_entity.type
_entity.pdbx_description
1 polymer ?
#
loop_
_entity_poly.entity_id
_entity_poly.type
_entity_poly.pdbx_seq_one_letter_code
_entity_poly.pdbx_strand_id
1 'polypeptide(L)'
;VGTIGVLQALETLKVILNMSGALTGRMMLFDGQESTFRIVRLRKKNPECAICSDTPEITQLLDYEQFCGSKANDKNPNLKLLQNDSRITVKEYHDIQNSNHLLIDVRSHEEFEICCLDNSINIPFTEIQRNEGLEKAKEIVRRKLEEENGH
;
A
#
# COMPACT_ATOMS: atom_id res chain seq x y z
N VAL A 1 -12.58 12.64 11.93
CA VAL A 1 -11.98 13.96 12.25
C VAL A 1 -11.83 14.05 13.77
N GLY A 2 -10.70 14.52 14.29
CA GLY A 2 -10.37 14.40 15.72
C GLY A 2 -9.38 15.45 16.19
N THR A 3 -8.72 15.22 17.33
CA THR A 3 -7.84 16.16 18.03
C THR A 3 -6.81 16.84 17.14
N ILE A 4 -6.11 16.08 16.27
CA ILE A 4 -5.07 16.63 15.38
C ILE A 4 -5.64 17.63 14.38
N GLY A 5 -6.84 17.38 13.83
CA GLY A 5 -7.47 18.28 12.86
C GLY A 5 -7.85 19.64 13.47
N VAL A 6 -8.35 19.63 14.71
CA VAL A 6 -8.66 20.88 15.44
C VAL A 6 -7.38 21.66 15.74
N LEU A 7 -6.31 20.97 16.15
CA LEU A 7 -5.01 21.60 16.38
C LEU A 7 -4.41 22.20 15.09
N GLN A 8 -4.54 21.51 13.96
CA GLN A 8 -4.12 22.04 12.66
C GLN A 8 -4.89 23.31 12.30
N ALA A 9 -6.22 23.31 12.45
CA ALA A 9 -7.05 24.49 12.20
C ALA A 9 -6.64 25.68 13.10
N LEU A 10 -6.33 25.41 14.38
CA LEU A 10 -5.84 26.43 15.30
C LEU A 10 -4.48 27.00 14.87
N GLU A 11 -3.52 26.16 14.44
CA GLU A 11 -2.25 26.64 13.90
C GLU A 11 -2.45 27.49 12.64
N THR A 12 -3.37 27.09 11.75
CA THR A 12 -3.72 27.88 10.56
C THR A 12 -4.21 29.27 10.93
N LEU A 13 -5.11 29.39 11.91
CA LEU A 13 -5.57 30.71 12.38
C LEU A 13 -4.43 31.54 12.97
N LYS A 14 -3.55 30.93 13.78
CA LYS A 14 -2.40 31.64 14.34
C LYS A 14 -1.47 32.19 13.26
N VAL A 15 -1.24 31.44 12.19
CA VAL A 15 -0.41 31.89 11.06
C VAL A 15 -1.10 33.02 10.28
N ILE A 16 -2.38 32.86 9.93
CA ILE A 16 -3.15 33.85 9.15
C ILE A 16 -3.25 35.19 9.89
N LEU A 17 -3.51 35.14 11.20
CA LEU A 17 -3.68 36.31 12.04
C LEU A 17 -2.34 36.87 12.56
N ASN A 18 -1.21 36.30 12.14
CA ASN A 18 0.14 36.66 12.59
C ASN A 18 0.29 36.68 14.13
N MET A 19 -0.32 35.69 14.80
CA MET A 19 -0.26 35.54 16.25
C MET A 19 1.09 34.97 16.69
N SER A 20 1.57 35.42 17.85
CA SER A 20 2.73 34.81 18.50
C SER A 20 2.43 33.35 18.91
N GLY A 21 3.45 32.50 18.89
CA GLY A 21 3.34 31.13 19.42
C GLY A 21 2.84 30.08 18.40
N ALA A 22 2.75 30.40 17.11
CA ALA A 22 2.60 29.40 16.06
C ALA A 22 3.71 28.34 16.13
N LEU A 23 3.39 27.07 15.89
CA LEU A 23 4.33 25.95 15.96
C LEU A 23 5.31 25.88 14.78
N THR A 24 5.51 26.98 14.04
CA THR A 24 6.49 27.06 12.95
C THR A 24 7.86 26.57 13.40
N GLY A 25 8.46 25.67 12.60
CA GLY A 25 9.75 25.03 12.91
C GLY A 25 9.72 24.05 14.08
N ARG A 26 8.53 23.65 14.56
CA ARG A 26 8.35 22.70 15.65
C ARG A 26 7.39 21.60 15.23
N MET A 27 7.64 20.39 15.71
CA MET A 27 6.76 19.23 15.54
C MET A 27 6.11 18.92 16.88
N MET A 28 4.77 18.93 16.91
CA MET A 28 3.98 18.50 18.06
C MET A 28 3.61 17.03 17.87
N LEU A 29 3.98 16.22 18.84
CA LEU A 29 3.64 14.81 18.95
C LEU A 29 2.50 14.68 19.97
N PHE A 30 1.47 13.93 19.61
CA PHE A 30 0.37 13.58 20.51
C PHE A 30 0.47 12.09 20.81
N ASP A 31 0.61 11.76 22.09
CA ASP A 31 0.51 10.39 22.59
C ASP A 31 -0.94 10.13 22.99
N GLY A 32 -1.61 9.24 22.26
CA GLY A 32 -3.02 8.92 22.49
C GLY A 32 -3.26 8.01 23.71
N GLN A 33 -2.26 7.25 24.15
CA GLN A 33 -2.39 6.37 25.31
C GLN A 33 -2.30 7.18 26.60
N GLU A 34 -1.25 7.99 26.73
CA GLU A 34 -1.02 8.82 27.92
C GLU A 34 -1.71 10.20 27.83
N SER A 35 -2.32 10.51 26.68
CA SER A 35 -2.96 11.81 26.39
C SER A 35 -2.02 13.00 26.59
N THR A 36 -0.74 12.85 26.21
CA THR A 36 0.28 13.89 26.40
C THR A 36 0.71 14.54 25.07
N PHE A 37 1.25 15.75 25.19
CA PHE A 37 1.83 16.49 24.07
C PHE A 37 3.32 16.73 24.28
N ARG A 38 4.12 16.42 23.25
CA ARG A 38 5.56 16.71 23.24
C ARG A 38 5.90 17.57 22.04
N ILE A 39 6.71 18.61 22.26
CA ILE A 39 7.15 19.52 21.21
C ILE A 39 8.64 19.30 20.95
N VAL A 40 8.98 19.02 19.69
CA VAL A 40 10.36 18.85 19.23
C VAL A 40 10.68 19.99 18.26
N ARG A 41 11.85 20.63 18.41
CA ARG A 41 12.33 21.62 17.45
C ARG A 41 12.86 20.92 16.21
N LEU A 42 12.40 21.33 15.03
CA LEU A 42 12.93 20.83 13.77
C LEU A 42 14.29 21.46 13.49
N ARG A 43 15.17 20.69 12.85
CA ARG A 43 16.42 21.22 12.31
C ARG A 43 16.14 22.30 11.26
N LYS A 44 17.08 23.22 11.08
CA LYS A 44 17.05 24.15 9.95
C LYS A 44 17.11 23.38 8.63
N LYS A 45 16.71 24.05 7.53
CA LYS A 45 16.87 23.57 6.16
C LYS A 45 18.28 22.97 5.99
N ASN A 46 18.35 21.77 5.41
CA ASN A 46 19.61 21.17 5.01
C ASN A 46 20.14 21.93 3.78
N PRO A 47 21.36 22.51 3.82
CA PRO A 47 21.93 23.19 2.65
C PRO A 47 22.10 22.25 1.45
N GLU A 48 22.30 20.95 1.68
CA GLU A 48 22.46 19.92 0.65
C GLU A 48 21.13 19.21 0.29
N CYS A 49 19.97 19.82 0.56
CA CYS A 49 18.69 19.18 0.24
C CYS A 49 18.41 19.22 -1.26
N ALA A 50 18.34 18.07 -1.93
CA ALA A 50 18.03 17.95 -3.35
C ALA A 50 16.76 18.69 -3.82
N ILE A 51 15.82 19.01 -2.92
CA ILE A 51 14.54 19.68 -3.24
C ILE A 51 14.59 21.18 -2.94
N CYS A 52 15.12 21.57 -1.77
CA CYS A 52 14.98 22.94 -1.28
C CYS A 52 16.30 23.63 -0.97
N SER A 53 17.46 23.06 -1.32
CA SER A 53 18.77 23.72 -1.28
C SER A 53 18.81 24.98 -2.15
N ASP A 54 19.90 25.74 -2.07
CA ASP A 54 20.11 26.89 -2.96
C ASP A 54 20.46 26.46 -4.39
N THR A 55 20.85 25.19 -4.57
CA THR A 55 21.10 24.51 -5.84
C THR A 55 20.30 23.21 -5.92
N PRO A 56 18.97 23.27 -6.13
CA PRO A 56 18.11 22.09 -6.11
C PRO A 56 18.36 21.19 -7.33
N GLU A 57 18.43 19.88 -7.10
CA GLU A 57 18.56 18.87 -8.14
C GLU A 57 17.19 18.44 -8.68
N ILE A 58 16.18 18.39 -7.79
CA ILE A 58 14.81 18.02 -8.10
C ILE A 58 14.00 19.31 -8.30
N THR A 59 13.83 19.71 -9.55
CA THR A 59 13.16 20.97 -9.92
C THR A 59 11.76 20.77 -10.52
N GLN A 60 11.39 19.52 -10.79
CA GLN A 60 10.10 19.13 -11.33
C GLN A 60 9.55 17.95 -10.54
N LEU A 61 8.23 17.87 -10.47
CA LEU A 61 7.55 16.71 -9.89
C LEU A 61 7.83 15.50 -10.78
N LEU A 62 8.20 14.38 -10.15
CA LEU A 62 8.12 13.08 -10.81
C LEU A 62 6.65 12.82 -11.18
N ASP A 63 6.42 12.09 -12.26
CA ASP A 63 5.10 11.54 -12.53
C ASP A 63 4.76 10.56 -11.39
N TYR A 64 3.95 11.03 -10.45
CA TYR A 64 3.57 10.27 -9.26
C TYR A 64 2.81 9.00 -9.62
N GLU A 65 2.07 8.99 -10.74
CA GLU A 65 1.38 7.78 -11.21
C GLU A 65 2.36 6.75 -11.74
N GLN A 66 3.39 7.20 -12.47
CA GLN A 66 4.48 6.35 -12.95
C GLN A 66 5.36 5.82 -11.81
N PHE A 67 5.63 6.64 -10.79
CA PHE A 67 6.45 6.26 -9.64
C PHE A 67 5.72 5.34 -8.65
N CYS A 68 4.46 5.64 -8.32
CA CYS A 68 3.66 4.82 -7.39
C CYS A 68 2.95 3.65 -8.07
N GLY A 69 2.94 3.60 -9.42
CA GLY A 69 2.22 2.58 -10.18
C GLY A 69 0.69 2.65 -10.03
N SER A 70 0.16 3.77 -9.53
CA SER A 70 -1.26 3.98 -9.24
C SER A 70 -1.63 5.45 -9.35
N LYS A 71 -2.84 5.72 -9.83
CA LYS A 71 -3.34 7.09 -10.02
C LYS A 71 -3.59 7.79 -8.69
N ALA A 72 -3.33 9.10 -8.64
CA ALA A 72 -3.54 9.95 -7.46
C ALA A 72 -5.02 10.33 -7.28
N ASN A 73 -5.93 9.36 -7.38
CA ASN A 73 -7.35 9.55 -7.17
C ASN A 73 -7.94 8.44 -6.28
N ASP A 74 -8.58 8.85 -5.18
CA ASP A 74 -9.32 7.96 -4.26
C ASP A 74 -10.55 7.31 -4.92
N LYS A 75 -10.87 7.72 -6.15
CA LYS A 75 -11.86 7.08 -7.01
C LYS A 75 -11.08 6.22 -7.99
N ASN A 76 -11.09 4.90 -7.78
CA ASN A 76 -10.56 3.93 -8.72
C ASN A 76 -11.52 3.80 -9.92
N PRO A 77 -11.32 4.53 -11.05
CA PRO A 77 -12.35 4.59 -12.09
C PRO A 77 -12.25 3.42 -13.07
N ASN A 78 -11.20 2.60 -12.98
CA ASN A 78 -10.84 1.62 -14.01
C ASN A 78 -10.52 0.25 -13.40
N LEU A 79 -11.14 -0.10 -12.27
CA LEU A 79 -11.07 -1.46 -11.77
C LEU A 79 -11.91 -2.34 -12.71
N LYS A 80 -11.25 -2.96 -13.70
CA LYS A 80 -11.86 -4.00 -14.54
C LYS A 80 -11.99 -5.27 -13.71
N LEU A 81 -13.01 -5.28 -12.86
CA LEU A 81 -13.35 -6.46 -12.09
C LEU A 81 -13.72 -7.59 -13.04
N LEU A 82 -13.33 -8.80 -12.65
CA LEU A 82 -13.85 -10.02 -13.25
C LEU A 82 -15.37 -10.06 -13.07
N GLN A 83 -16.03 -10.75 -14.00
CA GLN A 83 -17.47 -11.03 -13.90
C GLN A 83 -17.75 -11.82 -12.61
N ASN A 84 -18.98 -11.73 -12.10
CA ASN A 84 -19.34 -12.35 -10.81
C ASN A 84 -19.15 -13.88 -10.80
N ASP A 85 -19.27 -14.54 -11.95
CA ASP A 85 -19.03 -15.98 -12.12
C ASP A 85 -17.55 -16.39 -12.05
N SER A 86 -16.67 -15.40 -12.19
CA SER A 86 -15.21 -15.55 -12.14
C SER A 86 -14.66 -15.02 -10.80
N ARG A 87 -15.52 -14.90 -9.79
CA ARG A 87 -15.20 -14.41 -8.44
C ARG A 87 -15.89 -15.28 -7.41
N ILE A 88 -15.27 -15.37 -6.24
CA ILE A 88 -15.84 -16.07 -5.09
C ILE A 88 -15.67 -15.19 -3.85
N THR A 89 -16.66 -15.18 -2.97
CA THR A 89 -16.56 -14.50 -1.68
C THR A 89 -15.79 -15.37 -0.67
N VAL A 90 -15.28 -14.76 0.39
CA VAL A 90 -14.56 -15.49 1.46
C VAL A 90 -15.44 -16.57 2.09
N LYS A 91 -16.75 -16.32 2.23
CA LYS A 91 -17.70 -17.29 2.81
C LYS A 91 -17.89 -18.50 1.91
N GLU A 92 -18.16 -18.26 0.63
CA GLU A 92 -18.30 -19.33 -0.36
C GLU A 92 -16.99 -20.13 -0.51
N TYR A 93 -15.83 -19.45 -0.47
CA TYR A 93 -14.55 -20.13 -0.53
C TYR A 93 -14.31 -21.01 0.71
N HIS A 94 -14.67 -20.55 1.90
CA HIS A 94 -14.56 -21.35 3.12
C HIS A 94 -15.32 -22.68 3.02
N ASP A 95 -16.49 -22.67 2.37
CA ASP A 95 -17.31 -23.88 2.18
C ASP A 95 -16.68 -24.86 1.18
N ILE A 96 -15.90 -24.37 0.20
CA ILE A 96 -15.24 -25.20 -0.82
C ILE A 96 -13.73 -25.34 -0.63
N GLN A 97 -13.13 -24.81 0.43
CA GLN A 97 -11.67 -24.77 0.60
C GLN A 97 -11.01 -26.16 0.65
N ASN A 98 -11.79 -27.20 0.95
CA ASN A 98 -11.35 -28.59 0.96
C ASN A 98 -11.72 -29.36 -0.33
N SER A 99 -12.39 -28.70 -1.29
CA SER A 99 -12.66 -29.30 -2.60
C SER A 99 -11.37 -29.37 -3.41
N ASN A 100 -11.34 -30.23 -4.44
CA ASN A 100 -10.20 -30.26 -5.34
C ASN A 100 -10.16 -28.99 -6.21
N HIS A 101 -9.20 -28.12 -5.93
CA HIS A 101 -8.95 -26.90 -6.70
C HIS A 101 -7.51 -26.43 -6.48
N LEU A 102 -7.01 -25.54 -7.33
CA LEU A 102 -5.73 -24.87 -7.15
C LEU A 102 -5.96 -23.48 -6.53
N LEU A 103 -5.24 -23.19 -5.45
CA LEU A 103 -5.21 -21.85 -4.86
C LEU A 103 -3.83 -21.23 -5.08
N ILE A 104 -3.78 -20.11 -5.82
CA ILE A 104 -2.56 -19.35 -6.06
C ILE A 104 -2.62 -18.05 -5.25
N ASP A 105 -1.67 -17.87 -4.34
CA ASP A 105 -1.50 -16.64 -3.58
C ASP A 105 -0.49 -15.74 -4.30
N VAL A 106 -0.97 -14.57 -4.74
CA VAL A 106 -0.19 -13.62 -5.54
C VAL A 106 0.47 -12.50 -4.73
N ARG A 107 0.43 -12.60 -3.40
CA ARG A 107 1.15 -11.68 -2.50
C ARG A 107 2.67 -11.85 -2.59
N SER A 108 3.42 -10.92 -1.99
CA SER A 108 4.88 -11.04 -1.93
C SER A 108 5.27 -12.27 -1.10
N HIS A 109 6.51 -12.77 -1.29
CA HIS A 109 6.99 -13.90 -0.50
C HIS A 109 7.00 -13.58 1.00
N GLU A 110 7.38 -12.36 1.37
CA GLU A 110 7.44 -11.92 2.77
C GLU A 110 6.05 -11.92 3.42
N GLU A 111 5.01 -11.48 2.69
CA GLU A 111 3.63 -11.50 3.18
C GLU A 111 3.07 -12.92 3.30
N PHE A 112 3.48 -13.82 2.40
CA PHE A 112 3.09 -15.23 2.41
C PHE A 112 3.72 -15.99 3.59
N GLU A 113 4.99 -15.69 3.90
CA GLU A 113 5.71 -16.27 5.06
C GLU A 113 5.10 -15.85 6.40
N ILE A 114 4.49 -14.67 6.49
CA ILE A 114 3.79 -14.22 7.71
C ILE A 114 2.57 -15.10 7.97
N CYS A 115 1.74 -15.33 6.95
CA CYS A 115 0.61 -16.26 7.00
C CYS A 115 0.08 -16.56 5.60
N CYS A 116 -0.50 -17.74 5.42
CA CYS A 116 -1.15 -18.17 4.19
C CYS A 116 -2.32 -19.11 4.47
N LEU A 117 -3.15 -19.35 3.46
CA LEU A 117 -4.19 -20.37 3.51
C LEU A 117 -3.57 -21.75 3.26
N ASP A 118 -4.10 -22.78 3.91
CA ASP A 118 -3.65 -24.14 3.69
C ASP A 118 -3.78 -24.54 2.21
N ASN A 119 -2.81 -25.28 1.69
CA ASN A 119 -2.75 -25.73 0.29
C ASN A 119 -2.64 -24.61 -0.76
N SER A 120 -2.36 -23.37 -0.36
CA SER A 120 -2.03 -22.28 -1.29
C SER A 120 -0.59 -22.37 -1.81
N ILE A 121 -0.39 -21.98 -3.06
CA ILE A 121 0.93 -21.88 -3.69
C ILE A 121 1.24 -20.42 -3.95
N ASN A 122 2.37 -19.92 -3.43
CA ASN A 122 2.78 -18.55 -3.65
C ASN A 122 3.43 -18.37 -5.03
N ILE A 123 2.88 -17.47 -5.83
CA ILE A 123 3.49 -16.97 -7.06
C ILE A 123 3.25 -15.46 -7.07
N PRO A 124 4.20 -14.64 -6.59
CA PRO A 124 3.97 -13.21 -6.46
C PRO A 124 3.52 -12.56 -7.75
N PHE A 125 2.60 -11.60 -7.64
CA PHE A 125 2.06 -10.89 -8.79
C PHE A 125 3.16 -10.24 -9.66
N THR A 126 4.23 -9.75 -9.03
CA THR A 126 5.40 -9.19 -9.70
C THR A 126 6.14 -10.21 -10.58
N GLU A 127 6.14 -11.48 -10.19
CA GLU A 127 6.65 -12.57 -11.03
C GLU A 127 5.68 -12.94 -12.13
N ILE A 128 4.37 -12.97 -11.86
CA ILE A 128 3.34 -13.27 -12.87
C ILE A 128 3.31 -12.22 -13.97
N GLN A 129 3.51 -10.95 -13.63
CA GLN A 129 3.63 -9.87 -14.61
C GLN A 129 4.85 -10.03 -15.53
N ARG A 130 5.86 -10.79 -15.09
CA ARG A 130 6.96 -11.23 -15.93
C ARG A 130 6.58 -12.58 -16.55
N ASN A 131 6.97 -12.83 -17.80
CA ASN A 131 6.59 -14.09 -18.47
C ASN A 131 7.04 -15.35 -17.68
N GLU A 132 8.09 -15.25 -16.86
CA GLU A 132 8.57 -16.33 -16.00
C GLU A 132 7.52 -16.85 -15.00
N GLY A 133 6.83 -15.97 -14.27
CA GLY A 133 5.81 -16.40 -13.30
C GLY A 133 4.54 -16.93 -13.97
N LEU A 134 4.22 -16.43 -15.17
CA LEU A 134 3.11 -16.94 -15.97
C LEU A 134 3.37 -18.38 -16.44
N GLU A 135 4.58 -18.69 -16.89
CA GLU A 135 4.93 -20.06 -17.29
C GLU A 135 4.92 -21.02 -16.08
N LYS A 136 5.45 -20.60 -14.92
CA LYS A 136 5.33 -21.38 -13.67
C LYS A 136 3.87 -21.69 -13.32
N ALA A 137 2.99 -20.69 -13.39
CA ALA A 137 1.56 -20.88 -13.11
C ALA A 137 0.92 -21.87 -14.09
N LYS A 138 1.21 -21.77 -15.39
CA LYS A 138 0.72 -22.70 -16.41
C LYS A 138 1.22 -24.13 -16.18
N GLU A 139 2.49 -24.29 -15.80
CA GLU A 139 3.08 -25.61 -15.53
C GLU A 139 2.39 -26.30 -14.35
N ILE A 140 2.13 -25.55 -13.26
CA ILE A 140 1.43 -26.09 -12.09
C ILE A 140 0.00 -26.50 -12.45
N VAL A 141 -0.72 -25.65 -13.21
CA VAL A 141 -2.07 -25.98 -13.69
C VAL A 141 -2.05 -27.24 -14.54
N ARG A 142 -1.10 -27.34 -15.47
CA ARG A 142 -0.94 -28.50 -16.35
C ARG A 142 -0.67 -29.78 -15.55
N ARG A 143 0.27 -29.75 -14.61
CA ARG A 143 0.60 -30.92 -13.78
C ARG A 143 -0.62 -31.41 -13.00
N LYS A 144 -1.40 -30.50 -12.44
CA LYS A 144 -2.61 -30.86 -11.67
C LYS A 144 -3.70 -31.47 -12.56
N LEU A 145 -3.88 -30.95 -13.78
CA LEU A 145 -4.77 -31.55 -14.77
C LEU A 145 -4.30 -32.94 -15.23
N GLU A 146 -2.98 -33.16 -15.35
CA GLU A 146 -2.41 -34.46 -15.72
C GLU A 146 -2.59 -35.50 -14.58
N GLU A 147 -2.45 -35.08 -13.32
CA GLU A 147 -2.73 -35.91 -12.14
C GLU A 147 -4.21 -36.33 -12.05
N GLU A 148 -5.15 -35.44 -12.43
CA GLU A 148 -6.59 -35.73 -12.45
C GLU A 148 -7.02 -36.62 -13.62
N ASN A 149 -6.39 -36.50 -14.80
CA ASN A 149 -6.71 -37.30 -15.99
C ASN A 149 -6.01 -38.67 -16.04
N GLY A 150 -5.07 -38.92 -15.12
CA GLY A 150 -4.31 -40.17 -15.00
C GLY A 150 -4.93 -41.22 -14.06
N HIS A 151 -6.17 -41.02 -13.61
CA HIS A 151 -6.98 -41.98 -12.84
C HIS A 151 -8.25 -42.38 -13.59
#